data_AF-A0A358FZA0-F1
#
_entry.id   AF-A0A358FZA0-F1
#
_cell.length_a   1.000
_cell.length_b   1.000
_cell.length_c   1.000
_cell.angle_alpha   90.00
_cell.angle_beta   90.00
_cell.angle_gamma   90.00
#
_symmetry.space_group_name_H-M   'P 1'
#
loop_
_entity.id
_entity.type
_entity.pdbx_description
1 polymer ?
#
loop_
_entity_poly.entity_id
_entity_poly.type
_entity_poly.pdbx_seq_one_letter_code
_entity_poly.pdbx_strand_id
1 'polypeptide(L)' 'MMVAATSTEVAFPLLSMMIVVPVVGALLIAVLSNRRPEYSKLVALLASVGTGALSLWTFAHFDSHSSGFQFTS' A
#
# COMPACT_ATOMS: atom_id res chain seq x y z
N MET A 1 21.10 22.29 26.69
CA MET A 1 20.06 21.24 26.61
C MET A 1 19.67 21.10 25.14
N MET A 2 20.26 20.13 24.44
CA MET A 2 20.01 19.89 23.02
C MET A 2 19.04 18.72 22.90
N VAL A 3 17.78 19.00 22.56
CA VAL A 3 16.79 17.96 22.25
C VAL A 3 17.21 17.37 20.90
N ALA A 4 17.85 16.21 20.91
CA ALA A 4 17.99 15.39 19.72
C ALA A 4 16.57 14.96 19.31
N ALA A 5 16.13 15.33 18.11
CA ALA A 5 14.96 14.72 17.53
C ALA A 5 15.29 13.23 17.33
N THR A 6 14.79 12.37 18.21
CA THR A 6 14.71 10.95 17.93
C THR A 6 13.68 10.78 16.83
N SER A 7 14.15 10.80 15.58
CA SER A 7 13.40 10.22 14.47
C SER A 7 13.29 8.73 14.76
N THR A 8 12.23 8.33 15.45
CA THR A 8 11.77 6.94 15.42
C THR A 8 11.41 6.68 13.96
N GLU A 9 12.34 6.10 13.21
CA GLU A 9 12.09 5.57 11.88
C GLU A 9 11.09 4.44 12.07
N VAL A 10 9.79 4.77 11.99
CA VAL A 10 8.75 3.76 11.93
C VAL A 10 8.98 3.06 10.60
N ALA A 11 9.57 1.86 10.65
CA ALA A 11 9.75 1.02 9.48
C ALA A 11 8.39 0.90 8.79
N PHE A 12 8.28 1.41 7.57
CA PHE A 12 7.03 1.41 6.84
C PHE A 12 6.63 -0.05 6.55
N PRO A 13 5.49 -0.54 7.07
CA PRO A 13 5.12 -1.95 7.00
C PRO A 13 4.54 -2.27 5.62
N LEU A 14 5.43 -2.37 4.63
CA LEU A 14 5.06 -2.43 3.23
C LEU A 14 4.21 -3.66 2.89
N LEU A 15 4.56 -4.83 3.44
CA LEU A 15 3.77 -6.06 3.23
C LEU A 15 2.34 -5.91 3.75
N SER A 16 2.17 -5.28 4.91
CA SER A 16 0.83 -4.98 5.46
C SER A 16 0.07 -4.02 4.55
N MET A 17 0.73 -2.98 4.01
CA MET A 17 0.10 -2.02 3.11
C MET A 17 -0.31 -2.64 1.77
N MET A 18 0.42 -3.65 1.28
CA MET A 18 0.05 -4.43 0.10
C MET A 18 -1.31 -5.14 0.25
N ILE A 19 -1.74 -5.41 1.48
CA ILE A 19 -3.05 -6.00 1.80
C ILE A 19 -4.07 -4.89 2.10
N VAL A 20 -3.70 -3.91 2.92
CA VAL A 20 -4.63 -2.86 3.39
C VAL A 20 -5.14 -2.00 2.23
N VAL A 21 -4.26 -1.60 1.29
CA VAL A 21 -4.64 -0.72 0.18
C VAL A 21 -5.75 -1.32 -0.71
N PRO A 22 -5.62 -2.55 -1.24
CA PRO A 22 -6.69 -3.14 -2.04
C PRO A 22 -7.95 -3.46 -1.20
N VAL A 23 -7.81 -3.83 0.07
CA VAL A 23 -8.96 -4.07 0.96
C VAL A 23 -9.75 -2.78 1.19
N VAL A 24 -9.09 -1.66 1.47
CA VAL A 24 -9.73 -0.36 1.62
C VAL A 24 -10.41 0.05 0.31
N GLY A 25 -9.77 -0.16 -0.83
CA GLY A 25 -10.38 0.06 -2.15
C GLY A 25 -11.67 -0.75 -2.35
N ALA A 26 -11.65 -2.03 -2.01
CA ALA A 26 -12.82 -2.90 -2.08
C ALA A 26 -13.95 -2.46 -1.14
N LEU A 27 -13.61 -2.07 0.09
CA LEU A 27 -14.59 -1.55 1.05
C LEU A 27 -15.23 -0.25 0.54
N LEU A 28 -14.43 0.68 -0.01
CA LEU A 28 -14.96 1.91 -0.60
C LEU A 28 -15.93 1.63 -1.74
N ILE A 29 -15.62 0.68 -2.62
CA ILE A 29 -16.52 0.24 -3.70
C ILE A 29 -17.80 -0.37 -3.11
N ALA A 30 -17.71 -1.16 -2.05
CA ALA A 30 -18.86 -1.84 -1.44
C ALA A 30 -19.89 -0.86 -0.84
N VAL A 31 -19.45 0.29 -0.31
CA VAL A 31 -20.37 1.33 0.20
C VAL A 31 -20.88 2.24 -0.94
N LEU A 32 -20.23 2.22 -2.10
CA LEU A 32 -20.60 3.10 -3.21
C LEU A 32 -21.82 2.59 -3.97
N SER A 33 -22.80 3.48 -4.17
CA SER A 33 -24.05 3.13 -4.83
C SER A 33 -23.84 2.78 -6.31
N ASN A 34 -24.43 1.67 -6.74
CA ASN A 34 -24.39 1.23 -8.14
C ASN A 34 -25.20 2.13 -9.10
N ARG A 35 -25.87 3.18 -8.60
CA ARG A 35 -26.62 4.15 -9.41
C ARG A 35 -25.72 4.96 -10.37
N ARG A 36 -24.45 5.16 -10.00
CA ARG A 36 -23.45 5.83 -10.84
C ARG A 36 -22.16 5.00 -10.88
N PRO A 37 -22.09 3.98 -11.75
CA PRO A 37 -20.97 3.04 -11.77
C PRO A 37 -19.63 3.70 -12.15
N GLU A 38 -19.65 4.90 -12.72
CA GLU A 38 -18.47 5.70 -13.03
C GLU A 38 -17.59 5.92 -11.79
N TYR A 39 -18.18 6.26 -10.64
CA TYR A 39 -17.41 6.46 -9.42
C TYR A 39 -16.80 5.15 -8.90
N SER A 40 -17.53 4.04 -8.97
CA SER A 40 -17.02 2.73 -8.53
C SER A 40 -15.85 2.28 -9.39
N LYS A 41 -15.91 2.55 -10.71
CA LYS A 41 -14.81 2.27 -11.65
C LYS A 41 -13.58 3.12 -11.36
N LEU A 42 -13.75 4.41 -11.07
CA LEU A 42 -12.62 5.28 -10.73
C LEU A 42 -11.95 4.83 -9.43
N VAL A 43 -12.72 4.51 -8.39
CA VAL A 43 -12.17 4.00 -7.12
C VAL A 43 -11.46 2.66 -7.33
N ALA A 44 -12.07 1.74 -8.08
CA ALA A 44 -11.44 0.46 -8.41
C ALA A 44 -10.13 0.63 -9.18
N LEU A 45 -10.10 1.54 -10.15
CA LEU A 45 -8.90 1.86 -10.92
C LEU A 45 -7.81 2.42 -10.02
N LEU A 46 -8.13 3.41 -9.17
CA LEU A 46 -7.17 4.02 -8.25
C LEU A 46 -6.60 3.01 -7.26
N ALA A 47 -7.44 2.16 -6.66
CA ALA A 47 -7.00 1.10 -5.75
C ALA A 47 -6.09 0.09 -6.46
N SER A 48 -6.42 -0.29 -7.70
CA SER A 48 -5.65 -1.24 -8.49
C SER A 48 -4.30 -0.66 -8.90
N VAL A 49 -4.28 0.58 -9.39
CA VAL A 49 -3.05 1.29 -9.77
C VAL A 49 -2.17 1.54 -8.54
N GLY A 50 -2.75 1.94 -7.41
CA GLY A 50 -2.01 2.13 -6.17
C GLY A 50 -1.36 0.83 -5.67
N THR A 51 -2.11 -0.28 -5.68
CA THR A 51 -1.57 -1.59 -5.33
C THR A 51 -0.49 -2.04 -6.31
N GLY A 52 -0.70 -1.86 -7.61
CA GLY A 52 0.28 -2.18 -8.64
C GLY A 52 1.57 -1.35 -8.52
N ALA A 53 1.45 -0.07 -8.18
CA ALA A 53 2.60 0.79 -7.93
C ALA A 53 3.42 0.33 -6.72
N LEU A 54 2.76 -0.08 -5.63
CA LEU A 54 3.42 -0.66 -4.47
C LEU A 54 4.13 -1.98 -4.82
N SER A 55 3.49 -2.85 -5.61
CA SER A 55 4.11 -4.09 -6.09
C SER A 55 5.34 -3.81 -6.95
N LEU A 56 5.29 -2.83 -7.86
CA LEU A 56 6.43 -2.44 -8.69
C LEU A 56 7.55 -1.82 -7.86
N TRP A 57 7.22 -0.98 -6.89
CA TRP A 57 8.21 -0.41 -5.97
C TRP A 57 8.93 -1.50 -5.19
N THR A 58 8.17 -2.50 -4.71
CA THR A 58 8.68 -3.65 -3.97
C THR A 58 9.62 -4.46 -4.83
N PHE A 59 9.21 -4.76 -6.06
CA PHE A 59 10.03 -5.46 -7.03
C PHE A 59 11.34 -4.73 -7.32
N ALA A 60 11.30 -3.39 -7.47
CA ALA A 60 12.48 -2.58 -7.73
C ALA A 60 13.47 -2.53 -6.55
N HIS A 61 12.99 -2.66 -5.31
CA HIS A 61 13.83 -2.64 -4.09
C HIS A 61 14.13 -4.04 -3.53
N PHE A 62 13.67 -5.11 -4.19
CA PHE A 62 13.87 -6.47 -3.72
C PHE A 62 15.32 -6.91 -3.94
N ASP A 63 15.96 -7.42 -2.88
CA ASP A 63 17.29 -8.03 -2.97
C ASP A 63 17.19 -9.52 -3.32
N SER A 64 17.49 -9.86 -4.57
CA SER A 64 17.45 -11.25 -5.04
C SER A 64 18.50 -12.17 -4.40
N HIS A 65 19.49 -11.63 -3.70
CA HIS A 65 20.58 -12.40 -3.08
C HIS A 65 20.31 -12.73 -1.61
N SER A 66 19.26 -12.16 -1.01
CA SER A 66 18.83 -12.45 0.36
C SER A 66 17.90 -13.66 0.41
N SER A 67 18.19 -14.62 1.28
CA SER A 67 17.38 -15.83 1.47
C SER A 67 16.23 -15.68 2.48
N GLY A 68 16.13 -14.53 3.15
CA GLY A 68 15.12 -14.25 4.17
C GLY A 68 13.90 -13.46 3.66
N PHE A 69 12.85 -13.36 4.48
CA PHE A 69 11.74 -12.44 4.21
C PHE A 69 12.21 -10.98 4.27
N GLN A 70 11.93 -10.24 3.20
CA GLN A 70 12.25 -8.83 3.09
C GLN A 70 11.04 -7.95 3.39
N PHE A 71 11.28 -6.68 3.67
CA PHE A 71 10.24 -5.70 4.01
C PHE A 71 9.41 -6.09 5.26
N THR A 72 10.02 -6.86 6.17
CA THR A 72 9.51 -7.07 7.52
C THR A 72 9.88 -5.86 8.38
N SER A 73 8.91 -5.36 9.12
CA SER A 73 9.01 -4.21 10.02
C SER A 73 8.87 -4.65 11.47
#